data_AF-A0A7J9D6D1-F1
#
_entry.id   AF-A0A7J9D6D1-F1
#
_cell.length_a   1.000
_cell.length_b   1.000
_cell.length_c   1.000
_cell.angle_alpha   90.00
_cell.angle_beta   90.00
_cell.angle_gamma   90.00
#
_symmetry.space_group_name_H-M   'P 1'
#
loop_
_entity.id
_entity.type
_entity.pdbx_description
1 polymer ?
#
loop_
_entity_poly.entity_id
_entity_poly.type
_entity_poly.pdbx_seq_one_letter_code
_entity_poly.pdbx_strand_id
1 'polypeptide(L)'
;MIYCRWDTNCIDRLPDYMKLWYSETLNVYKDMKDLMSKEGKSYRVQVAIEAMKRQSQAFYVEAKWLHENYIPTMEEYMPIGLDSCGYWHLTISSFIGVEDSITKETFNWAFNDPKIIRASSTICRLMNDIVSHKWVSMQETYDVLYKQINNAWKDINEELLKPIAAPTSALNRILNLAKVIDLLYKGEDADTQV
;
A
#
# COMPACT_ATOMS: atom_id res chain seq x y z
N MET A 1 -14.91 8.11 -9.99
CA MET A 1 -14.61 6.72 -9.58
C MET A 1 -15.48 6.32 -8.39
N ILE A 2 -16.20 5.20 -8.45
CA ILE A 2 -17.20 4.77 -7.46
C ILE A 2 -16.58 4.44 -6.09
N TYR A 3 -15.37 3.88 -6.09
CA TYR A 3 -14.60 3.64 -4.86
C TYR A 3 -14.33 4.91 -4.04
N CYS A 4 -14.24 6.10 -4.65
CA CYS A 4 -14.10 7.36 -3.90
C CYS A 4 -15.35 7.74 -3.10
N ARG A 5 -16.55 7.32 -3.55
CA ARG A 5 -17.82 7.69 -2.90
C ARG A 5 -18.11 6.83 -1.67
N TRP A 6 -17.64 5.57 -1.68
CA TRP A 6 -17.83 4.62 -0.59
C TRP A 6 -19.30 4.52 -0.13
N ASP A 7 -20.20 4.26 -1.08
CA ASP A 7 -21.64 4.31 -0.88
C ASP A 7 -22.32 3.14 -1.62
N THR A 8 -23.20 2.41 -0.92
CA THR A 8 -23.98 1.30 -1.46
C THR A 8 -24.88 1.74 -2.62
N ASN A 9 -25.33 3.00 -2.64
CA ASN A 9 -26.12 3.55 -3.74
C ASN A 9 -25.36 3.63 -5.07
N CYS A 10 -24.05 3.39 -5.06
CA CYS A 10 -23.24 3.35 -6.27
C CYS A 10 -23.14 1.95 -6.90
N ILE A 11 -23.63 0.89 -6.23
CA ILE A 11 -23.55 -0.50 -6.72
C ILE A 11 -24.25 -0.65 -8.07
N ASP A 12 -25.45 -0.10 -8.22
CA ASP A 12 -26.25 -0.25 -9.44
C ASP A 12 -25.62 0.43 -10.67
N ARG A 13 -24.62 1.30 -10.46
CA ARG A 13 -23.88 1.98 -11.52
C ARG A 13 -22.67 1.18 -12.01
N LEU A 14 -22.34 0.07 -11.36
CA LEU A 14 -21.23 -0.80 -11.73
C LEU A 14 -21.67 -1.87 -12.74
N PRO A 15 -20.75 -2.34 -13.60
CA PRO A 15 -20.95 -3.59 -14.34
C PRO A 15 -21.24 -4.76 -13.38
N ASP A 16 -22.03 -5.73 -13.82
CA ASP A 16 -22.50 -6.84 -12.95
C ASP A 16 -21.35 -7.60 -12.27
N TYR A 17 -20.24 -7.82 -12.98
CA TYR A 17 -19.07 -8.52 -12.43
C TYR A 17 -18.36 -7.76 -11.30
N MET A 18 -18.54 -6.45 -11.18
CA MET A 18 -17.94 -5.62 -10.12
C MET A 18 -18.85 -5.45 -8.89
N LYS A 19 -20.17 -5.68 -9.05
CA LYS A 19 -21.14 -5.46 -7.96
C LYS A 19 -20.84 -6.30 -6.74
N LEU A 20 -20.50 -7.58 -6.95
CA LEU A 20 -20.13 -8.49 -5.87
C LEU A 20 -18.90 -7.99 -5.12
N TRP A 21 -17.81 -7.71 -5.83
CA TRP A 21 -16.55 -7.23 -5.22
C TRP A 21 -16.73 -5.93 -4.42
N TYR A 22 -17.49 -4.98 -4.95
CA TYR A 22 -17.76 -3.72 -4.25
C TYR A 22 -18.63 -3.94 -3.01
N SER A 23 -19.67 -4.78 -3.09
CA SER A 23 -20.53 -5.12 -1.96
C SER A 23 -19.73 -5.79 -0.83
N GLU A 24 -18.94 -6.81 -1.15
CA GLU A 24 -18.13 -7.52 -0.15
C GLU A 24 -17.07 -6.62 0.47
N THR A 25 -16.47 -5.71 -0.30
CA THR A 25 -15.55 -4.70 0.24
C THR A 25 -16.26 -3.84 1.29
N LEU A 26 -17.45 -3.31 0.99
CA LEU A 26 -18.19 -2.49 1.95
C LEU A 26 -18.58 -3.27 3.21
N ASN A 27 -18.96 -4.55 3.07
CA ASN A 27 -19.31 -5.43 4.18
C ASN A 27 -18.11 -5.68 5.10
N VAL A 28 -16.93 -6.01 4.56
CA VAL A 28 -15.71 -6.21 5.36
C VAL A 28 -15.40 -4.99 6.23
N TYR A 29 -15.44 -3.79 5.63
CA TYR A 29 -15.16 -2.57 6.39
C TYR A 29 -16.27 -2.23 7.39
N LYS A 30 -17.52 -2.60 7.12
CA LYS A 30 -18.62 -2.49 8.08
C LYS A 30 -18.38 -3.39 9.28
N ASP A 31 -18.02 -4.65 9.06
CA ASP A 31 -17.73 -5.61 10.13
C ASP A 31 -16.54 -5.16 10.97
N MET A 32 -15.47 -4.67 10.33
CA MET A 32 -14.34 -4.05 11.04
C MET A 32 -14.77 -2.86 11.89
N LYS A 33 -15.65 -1.99 11.36
CA LYS A 33 -16.18 -0.84 12.10
C LYS A 33 -17.03 -1.27 13.28
N ASP A 34 -17.84 -2.30 13.14
CA ASP A 34 -18.70 -2.81 14.21
C ASP A 34 -17.85 -3.44 15.34
N LEU A 35 -16.79 -4.18 14.99
CA LEU A 35 -15.80 -4.68 15.95
C LEU A 35 -15.10 -3.53 16.69
N MET A 36 -14.56 -2.56 15.96
CA MET A 36 -13.84 -1.43 16.57
C MET A 36 -14.74 -0.46 17.33
N SER A 37 -16.04 -0.39 17.02
CA SER A 37 -17.00 0.44 17.76
C SER A 37 -17.21 -0.06 19.19
N LYS A 38 -17.11 -1.37 19.44
CA LYS A 38 -17.19 -1.96 20.80
C LYS A 38 -16.08 -1.46 21.72
N GLU A 39 -14.94 -1.08 21.14
CA GLU A 39 -13.77 -0.53 21.85
C GLU A 39 -13.68 1.00 21.77
N GLY A 40 -14.65 1.70 21.15
CA GLY A 40 -14.59 3.15 20.92
C GLY A 40 -13.53 3.58 19.89
N LYS A 41 -13.03 2.66 19.07
CA LYS A 41 -11.93 2.85 18.10
C LYS A 41 -12.38 2.88 16.64
N SER A 42 -13.67 3.12 16.38
CA SER A 42 -14.25 3.11 15.01
C SER A 42 -13.57 4.09 14.04
N TYR A 43 -12.95 5.17 14.55
CA TYR A 43 -12.16 6.11 13.76
C TYR A 43 -11.00 5.43 13.01
N ARG A 44 -10.41 4.35 13.55
CA ARG A 44 -9.31 3.61 12.90
C ARG A 44 -9.73 3.02 11.56
N VAL A 45 -11.00 2.60 11.45
CA VAL A 45 -11.56 2.03 10.22
C VAL A 45 -11.83 3.12 9.18
N GLN A 46 -12.27 4.30 9.61
CA GLN A 46 -12.42 5.45 8.69
C GLN A 46 -11.09 5.81 8.03
N VAL A 47 -10.00 5.77 8.80
CA VAL A 47 -8.66 6.03 8.28
C VAL A 47 -8.27 5.01 7.20
N ALA A 48 -8.57 3.73 7.39
CA ALA A 48 -8.30 2.71 6.38
C ALA A 48 -9.22 2.78 5.14
N ILE A 49 -10.44 3.29 5.29
CA ILE A 49 -11.32 3.59 4.15
C ILE A 49 -10.70 4.68 3.27
N GLU A 50 -10.19 5.76 3.87
CA GLU A 50 -9.49 6.81 3.13
C GLU A 50 -8.23 6.25 2.45
N ALA A 51 -7.54 5.32 3.11
CA ALA A 51 -6.39 4.67 2.50
C ALA A 51 -6.76 3.84 1.26
N MET A 52 -7.87 3.09 1.32
CA MET A 52 -8.39 2.29 0.20
C MET A 52 -8.85 3.18 -0.97
N LYS A 53 -9.46 4.33 -0.68
CA LYS A 53 -9.84 5.32 -1.70
C LYS A 53 -8.62 5.84 -2.46
N ARG A 54 -7.53 6.15 -1.75
CA ARG A 54 -6.27 6.61 -2.36
C ARG A 54 -5.67 5.54 -3.28
N GLN A 55 -5.58 4.28 -2.83
CA GLN A 55 -5.11 3.19 -3.67
C GLN A 55 -5.98 2.99 -4.92
N SER A 56 -7.31 3.05 -4.75
CA SER A 56 -8.24 2.94 -5.88
C SER A 56 -8.00 4.03 -6.93
N GLN A 57 -7.64 5.26 -6.50
CA GLN A 57 -7.34 6.37 -7.41
C GLN A 57 -6.07 6.09 -8.20
N ALA A 58 -5.04 5.53 -7.56
CA ALA A 58 -3.81 5.12 -8.23
C ALA A 58 -4.08 4.04 -9.30
N PHE A 59 -4.86 3.00 -8.98
CA PHE A 59 -5.26 1.98 -9.95
C PHE A 59 -6.00 2.56 -11.15
N TYR A 60 -6.86 3.56 -10.93
CA TYR A 60 -7.56 4.22 -12.03
C TYR A 60 -6.59 4.99 -12.95
N VAL A 61 -5.57 5.65 -12.38
CA VAL A 61 -4.54 6.34 -13.18
C VAL A 61 -3.73 5.34 -13.99
N GLU A 62 -3.30 4.22 -13.41
CA GLU A 62 -2.58 3.16 -14.14
C GLU A 62 -3.44 2.54 -15.26
N ALA A 63 -4.71 2.25 -14.97
CA ALA A 63 -5.64 1.72 -15.95
C ALA A 63 -5.86 2.71 -17.12
N LYS A 64 -5.87 4.01 -16.83
CA LYS A 64 -5.94 5.06 -17.85
C LYS A 64 -4.68 5.08 -18.71
N TRP A 65 -3.49 5.05 -18.10
CA TRP A 65 -2.22 4.97 -18.84
C TRP A 65 -2.17 3.76 -19.77
N LEU A 66 -2.59 2.59 -19.27
CA LEU A 66 -2.67 1.37 -20.08
C LEU A 66 -3.67 1.52 -21.25
N HIS A 67 -4.87 2.02 -20.98
CA HIS A 67 -5.92 2.18 -22.00
C HIS A 67 -5.50 3.15 -23.12
N GLU A 68 -4.79 4.21 -22.76
CA GLU A 68 -4.31 5.24 -23.69
C GLU A 68 -2.96 4.88 -24.33
N ASN A 69 -2.36 3.72 -24.00
CA ASN A 69 -0.98 3.34 -24.36
C ASN A 69 0.06 4.42 -24.00
N TYR A 70 -0.18 5.15 -22.92
CA TYR A 70 0.71 6.19 -22.43
C TYR A 70 1.80 5.57 -21.57
N ILE A 71 3.06 5.90 -21.88
CA ILE A 71 4.22 5.48 -21.11
C ILE A 71 4.66 6.67 -20.23
N PRO A 72 4.42 6.62 -18.91
CA PRO A 72 4.82 7.69 -18.01
C PRO A 72 6.35 7.78 -17.87
N THR A 73 6.85 8.98 -17.56
CA THR A 73 8.22 9.13 -17.06
C THR A 73 8.35 8.53 -15.65
N MET A 74 9.58 8.26 -15.18
CA MET A 74 9.78 7.76 -13.81
C MET A 74 9.27 8.75 -12.74
N GLU A 75 9.31 10.06 -13.02
CA GLU A 75 8.80 11.09 -12.11
C GLU A 75 7.28 11.05 -11.99
N GLU A 76 6.57 10.79 -13.09
CA GLU A 76 5.11 10.61 -13.11
C GLU A 76 4.69 9.26 -12.54
N TYR A 77 5.44 8.20 -12.86
CA TYR A 77 5.16 6.82 -12.46
C TYR A 77 5.31 6.62 -10.95
N MET A 78 6.43 7.04 -10.36
CA MET A 78 6.78 6.64 -8.99
C MET A 78 5.72 7.01 -7.95
N PRO A 79 5.17 8.25 -7.89
CA PRO A 79 4.13 8.58 -6.93
C PRO A 79 2.88 7.69 -7.05
N ILE A 80 2.48 7.33 -8.27
CA ILE A 80 1.32 6.47 -8.53
C ILE A 80 1.65 5.02 -8.22
N GLY A 81 2.81 4.53 -8.63
CA GLY A 81 3.28 3.17 -8.39
C GLY A 81 3.46 2.85 -6.91
N LEU A 82 3.91 3.83 -6.10
CA LEU A 82 4.00 3.69 -4.65
C LEU A 82 2.62 3.55 -4.00
N ASP A 83 1.60 4.23 -4.52
CA ASP A 83 0.23 4.11 -4.00
C ASP A 83 -0.47 2.83 -4.50
N SER A 84 -0.26 2.45 -5.77
CA SER A 84 -0.90 1.28 -6.39
C SER A 84 -0.38 -0.05 -5.85
N CYS A 85 0.89 -0.13 -5.44
CA CYS A 85 1.47 -1.34 -4.83
C CYS A 85 0.79 -1.76 -3.53
N GLY A 86 -0.04 -0.90 -2.94
CA GLY A 86 -0.89 -1.22 -1.80
C GLY A 86 -0.18 -1.30 -0.46
N TYR A 87 1.14 -1.14 -0.41
CA TYR A 87 1.91 -1.25 0.84
C TYR A 87 1.62 -0.13 1.83
N TRP A 88 1.36 1.08 1.34
CA TRP A 88 0.90 2.18 2.18
C TRP A 88 -0.48 1.85 2.79
N HIS A 89 -1.46 1.40 1.99
CA HIS A 89 -2.79 0.98 2.48
C HIS A 89 -2.70 -0.19 3.47
N LEU A 90 -1.90 -1.21 3.17
CA LEU A 90 -1.70 -2.38 4.01
C LEU A 90 -1.07 -2.01 5.35
N THR A 91 -0.10 -1.10 5.33
CA THR A 91 0.51 -0.55 6.55
C THR A 91 -0.54 0.11 7.44
N ILE A 92 -1.33 1.04 6.90
CA ILE A 92 -2.40 1.72 7.63
C ILE A 92 -3.43 0.71 8.16
N SER A 93 -3.84 -0.24 7.34
CA SER A 93 -4.82 -1.26 7.72
C SER A 93 -4.31 -2.19 8.82
N SER A 94 -3.01 -2.50 8.80
CA SER A 94 -2.36 -3.35 9.82
C SER A 94 -2.40 -2.73 11.22
N PHE A 95 -2.51 -1.40 11.33
CA PHE A 95 -2.55 -0.68 12.59
C PHE A 95 -3.92 -0.77 13.30
N ILE A 96 -4.99 -1.08 12.57
CA ILE A 96 -6.36 -1.07 13.12
C ILE A 96 -6.50 -2.04 14.29
N GLY A 97 -6.05 -3.28 14.08
CA GLY A 97 -6.17 -4.39 15.02
C GLY A 97 -5.03 -4.47 16.05
N VAL A 98 -4.10 -3.51 16.06
CA VAL A 98 -3.03 -3.47 17.06
C VAL A 98 -3.58 -2.87 18.36
N GLU A 99 -3.06 -3.37 19.48
CA GLU A 99 -3.37 -2.93 20.85
C GLU A 99 -3.17 -1.41 21.06
N ASP A 100 -3.46 -0.92 22.27
CA ASP A 100 -3.59 0.50 22.62
C ASP A 100 -2.35 1.38 22.35
N SER A 101 -1.20 0.77 22.02
CA SER A 101 -0.01 1.49 21.54
C SER A 101 -0.27 2.37 20.31
N ILE A 102 -1.19 2.00 19.41
CA ILE A 102 -1.50 2.80 18.21
C ILE A 102 -2.52 3.88 18.54
N THR A 103 -2.10 5.13 18.49
CA THR A 103 -2.97 6.28 18.77
C THR A 103 -3.38 7.01 17.48
N LYS A 104 -4.25 8.02 17.61
CA LYS A 104 -4.62 8.90 16.49
C LYS A 104 -3.41 9.65 15.93
N GLU A 105 -2.46 10.02 16.79
CA GLU A 105 -1.19 10.65 16.42
C GLU A 105 -0.34 9.71 15.56
N THR A 106 -0.37 8.40 15.83
CA THR A 106 0.31 7.40 15.01
C THR A 106 -0.28 7.33 13.61
N PHE A 107 -1.61 7.39 13.47
CA PHE A 107 -2.26 7.47 12.16
C PHE A 107 -1.93 8.78 11.44
N ASN A 108 -1.96 9.92 12.13
CA ASN A 108 -1.59 11.21 11.54
C ASN A 108 -0.13 11.20 11.05
N TRP A 109 0.80 10.65 11.84
CA TRP A 109 2.18 10.46 11.45
C TRP A 109 2.30 9.59 10.19
N ALA A 110 1.61 8.45 10.14
CA ALA A 110 1.65 7.54 9.01
C ALA A 110 1.01 8.14 7.73
N PHE A 111 -0.01 8.99 7.87
CA PHE A 111 -0.65 9.70 6.77
C PHE A 111 0.23 10.80 6.17
N ASN A 112 1.13 11.38 6.97
CA ASN A 112 2.11 12.35 6.51
C ASN A 112 3.32 11.71 5.79
N ASP A 113 3.15 10.47 5.32
CA ASP A 113 4.07 9.77 4.42
C ASP A 113 5.53 9.74 4.93
N PRO A 114 5.73 9.18 6.14
CA PRO A 114 7.04 9.16 6.78
C PRO A 114 8.02 8.32 5.97
N LYS A 115 9.30 8.68 6.06
CA LYS A 115 10.38 8.10 5.24
C LYS A 115 10.39 6.57 5.27
N ILE A 116 10.13 5.95 6.42
CA ILE A 116 10.07 4.49 6.58
C ILE A 116 8.93 3.82 5.77
N ILE A 117 7.74 4.44 5.66
CA ILE A 117 6.62 3.89 4.89
C ILE A 117 6.86 4.10 3.39
N ARG A 118 7.40 5.26 3.00
CA ARG A 118 7.83 5.50 1.63
C ARG A 118 8.86 4.46 1.19
N ALA A 119 9.86 4.20 2.05
CA ALA A 119 10.90 3.22 1.79
C ALA A 119 10.34 1.79 1.65
N SER A 120 9.42 1.36 2.52
CA SER A 120 8.80 0.04 2.40
C SER A 120 7.99 -0.11 1.10
N SER A 121 7.27 0.95 0.70
CA SER A 121 6.50 0.98 -0.55
C SER A 121 7.41 0.97 -1.77
N THR A 122 8.56 1.66 -1.72
CA THR A 122 9.60 1.62 -2.77
C THR A 122 10.15 0.21 -2.94
N ILE A 123 10.46 -0.49 -1.84
CA ILE A 123 10.92 -1.89 -1.91
C ILE A 123 9.86 -2.76 -2.59
N CYS A 124 8.59 -2.65 -2.17
CA CYS A 124 7.49 -3.39 -2.77
C CYS A 124 7.36 -3.15 -4.26
N ARG A 125 7.24 -1.89 -4.68
CA ARG A 125 7.00 -1.52 -6.07
C ARG A 125 8.13 -2.01 -6.98
N LEU A 126 9.38 -1.71 -6.61
CA LEU A 126 10.52 -2.02 -7.47
C LEU A 126 10.82 -3.53 -7.51
N MET A 127 10.64 -4.26 -6.40
CA MET A 127 10.78 -5.72 -6.42
C MET A 127 9.69 -6.37 -7.28
N ASN A 128 8.44 -5.92 -7.17
CA ASN A 128 7.36 -6.41 -8.04
C ASN A 128 7.64 -6.12 -9.52
N ASP A 129 8.14 -4.92 -9.87
CA ASP A 129 8.52 -4.56 -11.25
C ASP A 129 9.66 -5.41 -11.80
N ILE A 130 10.71 -5.64 -11.01
CA ILE A 130 11.88 -6.45 -11.38
C ILE A 130 11.49 -7.88 -11.74
N VAL A 131 10.56 -8.45 -10.97
CA VAL A 131 10.18 -9.86 -11.07
C VAL A 131 9.09 -10.08 -12.12
N SER A 132 8.11 -9.18 -12.19
CA SER A 132 7.00 -9.28 -13.16
C SER A 132 7.47 -9.09 -14.60
N HIS A 133 8.60 -8.40 -14.79
CA HIS A 133 9.18 -8.17 -16.10
C HIS A 133 10.50 -8.93 -16.24
N LYS A 134 10.59 -9.75 -17.29
CA LYS A 134 11.87 -10.34 -17.69
C LYS A 134 12.60 -9.33 -18.59
N TRP A 135 13.33 -8.39 -18.00
CA TRP A 135 14.16 -7.41 -18.72
C TRP A 135 15.46 -8.08 -19.21
N VAL A 136 15.34 -9.17 -19.96
CA VAL A 136 16.43 -10.12 -20.32
C VAL A 136 17.67 -9.44 -20.93
N SER A 137 17.57 -8.18 -21.39
CA SER A 137 18.66 -7.43 -22.01
C SER A 137 19.06 -6.10 -21.34
N MET A 138 18.53 -5.74 -20.16
CA MET A 138 18.79 -4.43 -19.51
C MET A 138 19.41 -4.56 -18.12
N GLN A 139 20.66 -5.04 -18.04
CA GLN A 139 21.42 -5.11 -16.77
C GLN A 139 21.51 -3.75 -16.06
N GLU A 140 21.71 -2.68 -16.83
CA GLU A 140 21.77 -1.31 -16.30
C GLU A 140 20.48 -0.91 -15.57
N THR A 141 19.32 -1.36 -16.05
CA THR A 141 18.04 -1.12 -15.38
C THR A 141 17.99 -1.86 -14.05
N TYR A 142 18.36 -3.14 -14.02
CA TYR A 142 18.41 -3.89 -12.76
C TYR A 142 19.34 -3.22 -11.74
N ASP A 143 20.53 -2.78 -12.16
CA ASP A 143 21.49 -2.11 -11.27
C ASP A 143 20.92 -0.81 -10.68
N VAL A 144 20.21 -0.01 -11.49
CA VAL A 144 19.53 1.21 -11.03
C VAL A 144 18.43 0.90 -10.03
N LEU A 145 17.58 -0.09 -10.31
CA LEU A 145 16.46 -0.46 -9.43
C LEU A 145 16.95 -1.07 -8.12
N TYR A 146 17.91 -2.00 -8.16
CA TYR A 146 18.51 -2.57 -6.95
C TYR A 146 19.25 -1.53 -6.11
N LYS A 147 19.89 -0.53 -6.73
CA LYS A 147 20.47 0.60 -5.98
C LYS A 147 19.39 1.36 -5.20
N GLN A 148 18.22 1.61 -5.80
CA GLN A 148 17.10 2.26 -5.12
C GLN A 148 16.53 1.40 -3.98
N ILE A 149 16.36 0.10 -4.20
CA ILE A 149 15.93 -0.86 -3.16
C ILE A 149 16.91 -0.86 -1.98
N ASN A 150 18.21 -0.93 -2.26
CA ASN A 150 19.25 -0.89 -1.22
C ASN A 150 19.26 0.42 -0.44
N ASN A 151 18.98 1.55 -1.10
CA ASN A 151 18.84 2.84 -0.43
C ASN A 151 17.58 2.87 0.45
N ALA A 152 16.46 2.33 -0.01
CA ALA A 152 15.24 2.23 0.79
C ALA A 152 15.44 1.36 2.05
N TRP A 153 16.20 0.26 1.95
CA TRP A 153 16.59 -0.53 3.13
C TRP A 153 17.43 0.28 4.14
N LYS A 154 18.37 1.10 3.66
CA LYS A 154 19.15 2.00 4.53
C LYS A 154 18.26 3.04 5.21
N ASP A 155 17.27 3.58 4.48
CA ASP A 155 16.31 4.53 5.01
C ASP A 155 15.45 3.91 6.13
N ILE A 156 15.00 2.67 5.96
CA ILE A 156 14.29 1.94 7.02
C ILE A 156 15.18 1.79 8.26
N ASN A 157 16.44 1.35 8.08
CA ASN A 157 17.38 1.19 9.19
C ASN A 157 17.67 2.51 9.90
N GLU A 158 17.82 3.61 9.17
CA GLU A 158 18.06 4.94 9.74
C GLU A 158 16.86 5.41 10.58
N GLU A 159 15.63 5.24 10.08
CA GLU A 159 14.41 5.65 10.79
C GLU A 159 14.17 4.83 12.06
N LEU A 160 14.61 3.57 12.09
CA LEU A 160 14.55 2.72 13.29
C LEU A 160 15.55 3.13 14.39
N LEU A 161 16.59 3.91 14.05
CA LEU A 161 17.63 4.38 14.99
C LEU A 161 17.36 5.77 15.56
N LYS A 162 16.46 6.55 14.95
CA LYS A 162 16.11 7.91 15.39
C LYS A 162 15.24 7.90 16.66
N PRO A 163 15.21 9.01 17.43
CA PRO A 163 14.20 9.19 18.48
C PRO A 163 12.81 8.91 17.93
N ILE A 164 12.12 7.99 18.59
CA ILE A 164 10.99 7.27 18.02
C ILE A 164 9.80 8.22 17.76
N ALA A 165 9.46 8.45 16.49
CA ALA A 165 8.30 9.26 16.08
C ALA A 165 6.97 8.49 16.15
N ALA A 166 7.00 7.16 16.25
CA ALA A 166 5.84 6.28 16.31
C ALA A 166 6.15 5.02 17.12
N PRO A 167 5.19 4.43 17.86
CA PRO A 167 5.43 3.26 18.71
C PRO A 167 6.19 2.13 18.00
N THR A 168 7.04 1.41 18.74
CA THR A 168 7.83 0.29 18.19
C THR A 168 6.95 -0.78 17.52
N SER A 169 5.71 -0.97 18.00
CA SER A 169 4.71 -1.85 17.37
C SER A 169 4.38 -1.41 15.93
N ALA A 170 4.23 -0.12 15.67
CA ALA A 170 3.99 0.44 14.34
C ALA A 170 5.22 0.26 13.43
N LEU A 171 6.40 0.58 13.94
CA LEU A 171 7.67 0.45 13.20
C LEU A 171 7.96 -1.00 12.81
N ASN A 172 7.75 -1.94 13.74
CA ASN A 172 7.92 -3.36 13.47
C ASN A 172 6.95 -3.89 12.42
N ARG A 173 5.72 -3.38 12.36
CA ARG A 173 4.76 -3.75 11.30
C ARG A 173 5.30 -3.35 9.93
N ILE A 174 5.80 -2.12 9.80
CA ILE A 174 6.35 -1.60 8.54
C ILE A 174 7.58 -2.41 8.12
N LEU A 175 8.50 -2.67 9.05
CA LEU A 175 9.69 -3.50 8.80
C LEU A 175 9.31 -4.92 8.36
N ASN A 176 8.35 -5.54 9.04
CA ASN A 176 7.92 -6.90 8.73
C ASN A 176 7.24 -6.99 7.37
N LEU A 177 6.45 -5.99 6.97
CA LEU A 177 5.89 -5.92 5.63
C LEU A 177 7.01 -5.83 4.58
N ALA A 178 8.02 -4.97 4.77
CA ALA A 178 9.16 -4.89 3.85
C ALA A 178 9.90 -6.24 3.71
N LYS A 179 10.07 -6.99 4.82
CA LYS A 179 10.65 -8.34 4.81
C LYS A 179 9.80 -9.37 4.06
N VAL A 180 8.48 -9.25 4.10
CA VAL A 180 7.57 -10.14 3.36
C VAL A 180 7.80 -9.98 1.85
N ILE A 181 7.96 -8.76 1.34
CA ILE A 181 8.33 -8.57 -0.09
C ILE A 181 9.67 -9.20 -0.40
N ASP A 182 10.69 -8.94 0.42
CA ASP A 182 12.01 -9.51 0.19
C ASP A 182 11.97 -11.04 0.15
N LEU A 183 11.08 -11.66 0.92
CA LEU A 183 10.87 -13.11 0.89
C LEU A 183 10.10 -13.57 -0.35
N LEU A 184 8.98 -12.92 -0.69
CA LEU A 184 8.06 -13.35 -1.75
C LEU A 184 8.58 -13.06 -3.16
N TYR A 185 9.40 -12.02 -3.33
CA TYR A 185 9.88 -11.55 -4.62
C TYR A 185 11.37 -11.83 -4.82
N LYS A 186 11.95 -12.74 -4.03
CA LYS A 186 13.34 -13.17 -4.20
C LYS A 186 13.47 -14.14 -5.37
N GLY A 187 13.73 -13.58 -6.54
CA GLY A 187 14.03 -14.33 -7.76
C GLY A 187 12.80 -14.65 -8.62
N GLU A 188 11.63 -14.85 -8.01
CA GLU A 188 10.37 -15.14 -8.70
C GLU A 188 9.18 -14.47 -8.00
N ASP A 189 8.03 -14.35 -8.70
CA ASP A 189 6.80 -13.77 -8.14
C ASP A 189 6.03 -14.89 -7.45
N ALA A 190 6.26 -15.07 -6.16
CA ALA A 190 5.59 -16.13 -5.40
C ALA A 190 4.11 -15.84 -5.10
N ASP A 191 3.60 -14.64 -5.37
CA ASP A 191 2.21 -14.26 -5.07
C ASP A 191 1.23 -14.81 -6.11
N THR A 192 1.66 -14.87 -7.37
CA THR A 192 0.81 -15.31 -8.49
C THR A 192 1.09 -16.74 -8.98
N GLN A 193 2.08 -17.44 -8.40
CA GLN A 193 2.52 -18.78 -8.80
C GLN A 193 1.78 -19.96 -8.12
N VAL A 194 0.58 -19.72 -7.56
CA VAL A 194 -0.23 -20.76 -6.87
C VAL A 194 -1.00 -21.65 -7.84
#